data_AF-F7NZK3-F1
#
_entry.id   AF-F7NZK3-F1
#
_cell.length_a   1.000
_cell.length_b   1.000
_cell.length_c   1.000
_cell.angle_alpha   90.00
_cell.angle_beta   90.00
_cell.angle_gamma   90.00
#
_symmetry.space_group_name_H-M   'P 1'
#
loop_
_entity.id
_entity.type
_entity.pdbx_description
1 polymer ?
#
loop_
_entity_poly.entity_id
_entity_poly.type
_entity_poly.pdbx_seq_one_letter_code
_entity_poly.pdbx_strand_id
1 'polypeptide(L)'
;MKLLTVFLFLLAVSFNLFAKPSSVGWKELIEYSEVIALVELKSVQRLEQSTGYTEVNIRQLLKGKTDSVKIGIHWKLTTDSIPISEIFNDYIVFLRLRNDGSYEPSFIAQSVWRLENVNYKDKNRNYVDLEHILSTIRSVPQEIYSLVEVQSCNSYSGPQEVKRVRLEDIVNYFKEKRYLSL
;
A
#
# COMPACT_ATOMS: atom_id res chain seq x y z
N MET A 1 -2.33 -45.02 26.76
CA MET A 1 -1.31 -43.96 26.90
C MET A 1 -0.84 -43.32 25.58
N LYS A 2 -1.00 -43.94 24.40
CA LYS A 2 -0.51 -43.36 23.12
C LYS A 2 -1.40 -42.25 22.51
N LEU A 3 -2.70 -42.23 22.81
CA LEU A 3 -3.65 -41.22 22.29
C LEU A 3 -3.52 -39.85 22.97
N LEU A 4 -3.18 -39.81 24.26
CA LEU A 4 -3.01 -38.56 25.00
C LEU A 4 -1.79 -37.76 24.48
N THR A 5 -0.74 -38.48 24.06
CA THR A 5 0.50 -37.89 23.53
C THR A 5 0.29 -37.25 22.16
N VAL A 6 -0.57 -37.83 21.32
CA VAL A 6 -0.93 -37.27 20.01
C VAL A 6 -1.82 -36.02 20.18
N PHE A 7 -2.73 -36.02 21.16
CA PHE A 7 -3.60 -34.87 21.43
C PHE A 7 -2.84 -33.67 22.00
N LEU A 8 -1.84 -33.91 22.86
CA LEU A 8 -0.94 -32.86 23.35
C LEU A 8 -0.03 -32.28 22.24
N PHE A 9 0.36 -33.08 21.26
CA PHE A 9 1.16 -32.62 20.12
C PHE A 9 0.35 -31.72 19.17
N LEU A 10 -0.94 -32.02 18.96
CA LEU A 10 -1.84 -31.20 18.14
C LEU A 10 -2.17 -29.84 18.78
N LEU A 11 -2.23 -29.77 20.11
CA LEU A 11 -2.43 -28.51 20.83
C LEU A 11 -1.17 -27.63 20.87
N ALA A 12 0.02 -28.19 20.65
CA ALA A 12 1.28 -27.45 20.64
C ALA A 12 1.59 -26.78 19.27
N VAL A 13 0.85 -27.11 18.21
CA VAL A 13 1.06 -26.58 16.86
C VAL A 13 0.09 -25.45 16.51
N SER A 14 -0.80 -25.05 17.43
CA SER A 14 -1.66 -23.87 17.26
C SER A 14 -0.92 -22.55 17.49
N PHE A 15 0.33 -22.46 17.02
CA PHE A 15 0.92 -21.17 16.73
C PHE A 15 0.11 -20.58 15.57
N ASN A 16 -0.70 -19.57 15.88
CA ASN A 16 -1.16 -18.63 14.87
C ASN A 16 0.11 -17.99 14.26
N LEU A 17 0.63 -18.61 13.20
CA LEU A 17 1.57 -18.00 12.29
C LEU A 17 0.84 -16.81 11.67
N PHE A 18 0.93 -15.64 12.32
CA PHE A 18 0.67 -14.38 11.66
C PHE A 18 1.73 -14.26 10.57
N ALA A 19 1.39 -14.75 9.37
CA ALA A 19 2.25 -14.68 8.22
C ALA A 19 2.50 -13.20 7.92
N LYS A 20 3.72 -12.73 8.16
CA LYS A 20 4.10 -11.37 7.76
C LYS A 20 3.91 -11.25 6.26
N PRO A 21 3.36 -10.12 5.75
CA PRO A 21 3.22 -9.93 4.31
C PRO A 21 4.59 -10.10 3.64
N SER A 22 4.64 -10.91 2.59
CA SER A 22 5.88 -11.23 1.89
C SER A 22 6.45 -9.98 1.22
N SER A 23 7.77 -9.91 1.12
CA SER A 23 8.42 -8.79 0.44
C SER A 23 8.20 -8.83 -1.08
N VAL A 24 7.72 -7.73 -1.67
CA VAL A 24 7.44 -7.56 -3.10
C VAL A 24 8.57 -6.76 -3.74
N GLY A 25 9.01 -7.10 -4.96
CA GLY A 25 9.97 -6.26 -5.68
C GLY A 25 9.30 -4.98 -6.21
N TRP A 26 10.02 -3.85 -6.29
CA TRP A 26 9.48 -2.63 -6.93
C TRP A 26 8.98 -2.88 -8.36
N LYS A 27 9.79 -3.59 -9.16
CA LYS A 27 9.44 -4.00 -10.52
C LYS A 27 8.16 -4.84 -10.54
N GLU A 28 8.11 -5.84 -9.67
CA GLU A 28 6.96 -6.73 -9.52
C GLU A 28 5.69 -5.94 -9.14
N LEU A 29 5.77 -5.05 -8.15
CA LEU A 29 4.66 -4.17 -7.77
C LEU A 29 4.13 -3.38 -8.96
N ILE A 30 5.02 -2.82 -9.79
CA ILE A 30 4.61 -2.09 -10.99
C ILE A 30 4.00 -3.02 -12.03
N GLU A 31 4.64 -4.15 -12.35
CA GLU A 31 4.23 -5.07 -13.42
C GLU A 31 2.83 -5.64 -13.18
N TYR A 32 2.55 -6.08 -11.96
CA TYR A 32 1.25 -6.64 -11.57
C TYR A 32 0.16 -5.59 -11.36
N SER A 33 0.49 -4.29 -11.45
CA SER A 33 -0.49 -3.20 -11.34
C SER A 33 -0.93 -2.74 -12.72
N GLU A 34 -2.16 -3.02 -13.09
CA GLU A 34 -2.77 -2.52 -14.32
C GLU A 34 -3.00 -1.01 -14.27
N VAL A 35 -3.34 -0.49 -13.09
CA VAL A 35 -3.52 0.94 -12.83
C VAL A 35 -2.66 1.36 -11.64
N ILE A 36 -1.94 2.47 -11.79
CA ILE A 36 -1.30 3.18 -10.67
C ILE A 36 -1.80 4.62 -10.71
N ALA A 37 -2.36 5.11 -9.61
CA ALA A 37 -3.03 6.40 -9.60
C ALA A 37 -2.86 7.14 -8.27
N LEU A 38 -2.85 8.46 -8.36
CA LEU A 38 -3.13 9.36 -7.25
C LEU A 38 -4.65 9.51 -7.13
N VAL A 39 -5.18 9.18 -5.96
CA VAL A 39 -6.61 9.14 -5.71
C VAL A 39 -6.98 9.87 -4.41
N GLU A 40 -8.21 10.35 -4.35
CA GLU A 40 -8.83 10.86 -3.13
C GLU A 40 -10.02 9.97 -2.75
N LEU A 41 -10.18 9.74 -1.44
CA LEU A 41 -11.26 8.92 -0.94
C LEU A 41 -12.60 9.65 -1.08
N LYS A 42 -13.61 8.99 -1.66
CA LYS A 42 -14.99 9.49 -1.76
C LYS A 42 -15.91 8.82 -0.76
N SER A 43 -15.89 7.49 -0.69
CA SER A 43 -16.71 6.74 0.26
C SER A 43 -16.11 5.39 0.61
N VAL A 44 -16.48 4.88 1.78
CA VAL A 44 -16.14 3.53 2.23
C VAL A 44 -17.42 2.82 2.60
N GLN A 45 -17.65 1.66 1.98
CA GLN A 45 -18.79 0.80 2.25
C GLN A 45 -18.29 -0.57 2.69
N ARG A 46 -18.73 -1.00 3.88
CA ARG A 46 -18.56 -2.37 4.32
C ARG A 46 -19.65 -3.23 3.67
N LEU A 47 -19.26 -4.35 3.06
CA LEU A 47 -20.19 -5.30 2.46
C LEU A 47 -20.50 -6.43 3.45
N GLU A 48 -19.47 -7.03 4.03
CA GLU A 48 -19.60 -8.12 5.01
C GLU A 48 -18.63 -7.94 6.19
N GLN A 49 -18.55 -8.94 7.07
CA GLN A 49 -17.77 -8.89 8.31
C GLN A 49 -16.29 -8.53 8.10
N SER A 50 -15.71 -8.86 6.94
CA SER A 50 -14.31 -8.56 6.64
C SER A 50 -14.07 -8.00 5.24
N THR A 51 -15.11 -7.75 4.45
CA THR A 51 -14.97 -7.26 3.08
C THR A 51 -15.65 -5.91 2.93
N GLY A 52 -15.13 -5.12 2.00
CA GLY A 52 -15.75 -3.87 1.65
C GLY A 52 -15.21 -3.31 0.36
N TYR A 53 -15.66 -2.09 0.11
CA TYR A 53 -15.46 -1.37 -1.11
C TYR A 53 -15.15 0.08 -0.76
N THR A 54 -14.14 0.62 -1.41
CA THR A 54 -13.76 2.02 -1.31
C THR A 54 -13.95 2.65 -2.68
N GLU A 55 -14.82 3.66 -2.76
CA GLU A 55 -14.93 4.50 -3.94
C GLU A 55 -13.93 5.64 -3.84
N VAL A 56 -13.15 5.86 -4.90
CA VAL A 56 -12.17 6.94 -4.97
C VAL A 56 -12.32 7.74 -6.26
N ASN A 57 -12.00 9.03 -6.22
CA ASN A 57 -11.81 9.83 -7.43
C ASN A 57 -10.35 9.77 -7.84
N ILE A 58 -10.09 9.54 -9.12
CA ILE A 58 -8.75 9.63 -9.70
C ILE A 58 -8.41 11.10 -9.92
N ARG A 59 -7.38 11.56 -9.20
CA ARG A 59 -6.82 12.90 -9.39
C ARG A 59 -5.79 12.91 -10.49
N GLN A 60 -4.97 11.87 -10.57
CA GLN A 60 -3.97 11.71 -11.61
C GLN A 60 -3.66 10.24 -11.86
N LEU A 61 -3.60 9.86 -13.14
CA LEU A 61 -3.15 8.54 -13.56
C LEU A 61 -1.62 8.54 -13.74
N LEU A 62 -0.93 7.61 -13.09
CA LEU A 62 0.52 7.44 -13.19
C LEU A 62 0.89 6.31 -14.17
N LYS A 63 0.13 5.21 -14.13
CA LYS A 63 0.24 4.07 -15.05
C LYS A 63 -1.16 3.53 -15.38
N GLY A 64 -1.30 2.99 -16.59
CA GLY A 64 -2.51 2.30 -17.03
C GLY A 64 -3.44 3.19 -17.84
N LYS A 65 -4.68 2.73 -18.00
CA LYS A 65 -5.80 3.47 -18.58
C LYS A 65 -7.07 3.12 -17.83
N THR A 66 -8.00 4.06 -17.77
CA THR A 66 -9.35 3.84 -17.26
C THR A 66 -10.28 4.88 -17.89
N ASP A 67 -11.49 4.46 -18.23
CA ASP A 67 -12.48 5.33 -18.86
C ASP A 67 -13.27 6.15 -17.83
N SER A 68 -13.04 5.89 -16.53
CA SER A 68 -13.77 6.51 -15.44
C SER A 68 -12.85 7.35 -14.55
N VAL A 69 -13.31 8.54 -14.19
CA VAL A 69 -12.69 9.39 -13.15
C VAL A 69 -12.94 8.82 -11.74
N LYS A 70 -13.87 7.87 -11.61
CA LYS A 70 -14.23 7.21 -10.35
C LYS A 70 -14.01 5.72 -10.45
N ILE A 71 -13.30 5.16 -9.49
CA ILE A 71 -13.05 3.72 -9.46
C ILE A 71 -13.38 3.13 -8.10
N GLY A 72 -13.69 1.85 -8.15
CA GLY A 72 -13.96 1.02 -7.00
C GLY A 72 -12.80 0.14 -6.61
N ILE A 73 -12.43 0.16 -5.35
CA ILE A 73 -11.35 -0.67 -4.80
C ILE A 73 -11.95 -1.63 -3.78
N HIS A 74 -11.95 -2.92 -4.11
CA HIS A 74 -12.33 -3.98 -3.18
C HIS A 74 -11.21 -4.26 -2.18
N TRP A 75 -11.57 -4.45 -0.91
CA TRP A 75 -10.63 -4.81 0.16
C TRP A 75 -11.22 -5.90 1.06
N LYS A 76 -10.31 -6.63 1.74
CA LYS A 76 -10.67 -7.69 2.68
C LYS A 76 -9.75 -7.67 3.91
N LEU A 77 -10.28 -7.31 5.08
CA LEU A 77 -9.55 -7.15 6.35
C LEU A 77 -8.82 -8.41 6.85
N THR A 78 -9.18 -9.62 6.38
CA THR A 78 -8.45 -10.86 6.75
C THR A 78 -7.11 -11.00 6.02
N THR A 79 -6.93 -10.21 4.96
CA THR A 79 -5.64 -9.96 4.33
C THR A 79 -5.25 -8.57 4.80
N ASP A 80 -3.98 -8.28 5.08
CA ASP A 80 -3.53 -6.94 5.49
C ASP A 80 -3.71 -5.84 4.40
N SER A 81 -4.73 -5.96 3.53
CA SER A 81 -5.28 -4.87 2.74
C SER A 81 -5.91 -3.87 3.71
N ILE A 82 -5.14 -2.83 4.03
CA ILE A 82 -5.60 -1.74 4.87
C ILE A 82 -6.70 -1.01 4.09
N PRO A 83 -7.92 -0.86 4.66
CA PRO A 83 -8.95 -0.06 4.02
C PRO A 83 -8.43 1.38 3.88
N ILE A 84 -8.62 1.99 2.71
CA ILE A 84 -8.50 3.44 2.57
C ILE A 84 -9.64 4.02 3.40
N SER A 85 -9.34 4.53 4.59
CA SER A 85 -10.33 4.89 5.60
C SER A 85 -10.35 6.38 5.95
N GLU A 86 -9.34 7.15 5.53
CA GLU A 86 -9.21 8.56 5.91
C GLU A 86 -9.59 9.48 4.74
N ILE A 87 -10.76 10.09 4.84
CA ILE A 87 -11.43 10.83 3.75
C ILE A 87 -10.67 12.10 3.34
N PHE A 88 -9.79 12.61 4.19
CA PHE A 88 -9.08 13.87 3.95
C PHE A 88 -7.65 13.71 3.45
N ASN A 89 -7.23 12.48 3.15
CA ASN A 89 -5.89 12.19 2.64
C ASN A 89 -5.92 11.79 1.17
N ASP A 90 -4.88 12.19 0.45
CA ASP A 90 -4.59 11.67 -0.88
C ASP A 90 -3.82 10.35 -0.74
N TYR A 91 -4.00 9.46 -1.72
CA TYR A 91 -3.34 8.15 -1.73
C TYR A 91 -2.72 7.85 -3.08
N ILE A 92 -1.58 7.17 -3.10
CA ILE A 92 -1.09 6.47 -4.28
C ILE A 92 -1.53 5.02 -4.19
N VAL A 93 -2.24 4.55 -5.20
CA VAL A 93 -2.76 3.17 -5.25
C VAL A 93 -2.15 2.40 -6.41
N PHE A 94 -1.85 1.13 -6.15
CA PHE A 94 -1.33 0.14 -7.10
C PHE A 94 -2.39 -0.97 -7.25
N LEU A 95 -3.05 -1.00 -8.40
CA LEU A 95 -4.29 -1.74 -8.57
C LEU A 95 -4.22 -2.70 -9.74
N ARG A 96 -4.85 -3.85 -9.57
CA ARG A 96 -5.17 -4.79 -10.64
C ARG A 96 -6.67 -4.88 -10.84
N LEU A 97 -7.09 -5.22 -12.04
CA LEU A 97 -8.47 -5.38 -12.43
C LEU A 97 -8.95 -6.77 -12.02
N ARG A 98 -10.17 -6.82 -11.50
CA ARG A 98 -10.89 -8.05 -11.21
C ARG A 98 -11.71 -8.48 -12.41
N ASN A 99 -12.11 -9.74 -12.44
CA ASN A 99 -12.96 -10.29 -13.49
C ASN A 99 -14.33 -9.59 -13.60
N ASP A 100 -14.77 -8.93 -12.53
CA ASP A 100 -16.03 -8.16 -12.46
C ASP A 100 -15.87 -6.70 -12.92
N GLY A 101 -14.68 -6.28 -13.37
CA GLY A 101 -14.38 -4.94 -13.85
C GLY A 101 -14.08 -3.91 -12.74
N SER A 102 -14.15 -4.30 -11.47
CA SER A 102 -13.69 -3.48 -10.34
C SER A 102 -12.18 -3.65 -10.11
N TYR A 103 -11.59 -2.82 -9.24
CA TYR A 103 -10.17 -2.92 -8.90
C TYR A 103 -9.96 -3.53 -7.52
N GLU A 104 -8.79 -4.12 -7.32
CA GLU A 104 -8.27 -4.50 -6.00
C GLU A 104 -6.77 -4.19 -5.89
N PRO A 105 -6.23 -4.08 -4.66
CA PRO A 105 -4.79 -4.01 -4.43
C PRO A 105 -4.02 -5.09 -5.20
N SER A 106 -2.97 -4.70 -5.94
CA SER A 106 -2.09 -5.67 -6.63
C SER A 106 -1.41 -6.62 -5.65
N PHE A 107 -1.00 -6.08 -4.50
CA PHE A 107 -0.39 -6.78 -3.38
C PHE A 107 -0.95 -6.29 -2.03
N ILE A 108 -1.03 -7.21 -1.07
CA ILE A 108 -1.59 -7.00 0.27
C ILE A 108 -0.64 -6.12 1.10
N ALA A 109 -1.13 -4.98 1.61
CA ALA A 109 -0.39 -3.98 2.38
C ALA A 109 0.57 -3.06 1.59
N GLN A 110 1.12 -3.49 0.44
CA GLN A 110 2.05 -2.64 -0.34
C GLN A 110 1.36 -1.71 -1.35
N SER A 111 0.08 -1.91 -1.63
CA SER A 111 -0.59 -1.27 -2.76
C SER A 111 -1.25 0.07 -2.47
N VAL A 112 -1.32 0.47 -1.21
CA VAL A 112 -2.05 1.67 -0.79
C VAL A 112 -1.10 2.51 0.04
N TRP A 113 -0.67 3.62 -0.53
CA TRP A 113 0.27 4.53 0.12
C TRP A 113 -0.46 5.80 0.50
N ARG A 114 -0.64 6.01 1.80
CA ARG A 114 -1.19 7.27 2.31
C ARG A 114 -0.14 8.37 2.16
N LEU A 115 -0.53 9.49 1.55
CA LEU A 115 0.32 10.67 1.51
C LEU A 115 0.16 11.46 2.80
N GLU A 116 1.27 11.58 3.54
CA GLU A 116 1.38 12.47 4.68
C GLU A 116 1.55 13.91 4.18
N ASN A 117 0.93 14.87 4.89
CA ASN A 117 1.02 16.28 4.59
C ASN A 117 1.54 17.07 5.79
N VAL A 118 2.71 17.71 5.66
CA VAL A 118 3.31 18.55 6.71
C VAL A 118 2.59 19.89 6.86
N ASN A 119 1.92 20.37 5.80
CA ASN A 119 1.20 21.64 5.80
C ASN A 119 0.09 21.62 4.73
N TYR A 120 -1.18 21.59 5.15
CA TYR A 120 -2.35 21.59 4.25
C TYR A 120 -2.37 22.73 3.21
N LYS A 121 -1.59 23.80 3.40
CA LYS A 121 -1.44 24.92 2.46
C LYS A 121 -0.39 24.69 1.37
N ASP A 122 0.55 23.77 1.57
CA ASP A 122 1.65 23.46 0.64
C ASP A 122 1.61 21.97 0.25
N LYS A 123 0.76 21.66 -0.73
CA LYS A 123 0.59 20.29 -1.27
C LYS A 123 1.86 19.71 -1.90
N ASN A 124 2.89 20.53 -2.13
CA ASN A 124 4.16 20.06 -2.70
C ASN A 124 5.05 19.34 -1.68
N ARG A 125 4.62 19.26 -0.42
CA ARG A 125 5.32 18.50 0.64
C ARG A 125 4.65 17.17 0.98
N ASN A 126 3.82 16.65 0.07
CA ASN A 126 3.21 15.34 0.24
C ASN A 126 4.25 14.23 0.07
N TYR A 127 4.33 13.33 1.04
CA TYR A 127 5.28 12.22 1.00
C TYR A 127 4.71 10.93 1.60
N VAL A 128 5.42 9.84 1.36
CA VAL A 128 5.19 8.54 2.00
C VAL A 128 6.51 8.11 2.61
N ASP A 129 6.52 7.82 3.91
CA ASP A 129 7.65 7.17 4.55
C ASP A 129 7.49 5.66 4.39
N LEU A 130 8.48 5.04 3.75
CA LEU A 130 8.51 3.61 3.53
C LEU A 130 9.03 2.92 4.81
N GLU A 131 8.25 2.93 5.89
CA GLU A 131 8.58 2.28 7.16
C GLU A 131 7.58 1.16 7.50
N HIS A 132 8.04 0.11 8.19
CA HIS A 132 7.33 -1.08 8.75
C HIS A 132 6.28 -1.85 7.90
N ILE A 133 5.47 -1.19 7.09
CA ILE A 133 4.45 -1.73 6.18
C ILE A 133 5.01 -1.82 4.74
N LEU A 134 5.79 -0.82 4.31
CA LEU A 134 6.40 -0.74 2.98
C LEU A 134 7.87 -1.17 2.93
N SER A 135 8.48 -1.49 4.08
CA SER A 135 9.79 -2.18 4.17
C SER A 135 9.78 -3.57 3.51
N THR A 136 8.60 -4.03 3.11
CA THR A 136 8.38 -5.20 2.26
C THR A 136 8.65 -4.91 0.78
N ILE A 137 8.71 -3.66 0.32
CA ILE A 137 9.03 -3.33 -1.07
C ILE A 137 10.55 -3.25 -1.26
N ARG A 138 11.10 -4.22 -1.99
CA ARG A 138 12.53 -4.34 -2.27
C ARG A 138 12.91 -3.60 -3.54
N SER A 139 14.17 -3.17 -3.61
CA SER A 139 14.76 -2.59 -4.83
C SER A 139 14.01 -1.36 -5.36
N VAL A 140 13.44 -0.55 -4.46
CA VAL A 140 12.90 0.77 -4.80
C VAL A 140 14.04 1.62 -5.42
N PRO A 141 13.84 2.26 -6.57
CA PRO A 141 14.85 3.09 -7.22
C PRO A 141 15.27 4.26 -6.33
N GLN A 142 16.58 4.53 -6.24
CA GLN A 142 17.11 5.65 -5.45
C GLN A 142 16.60 7.02 -5.93
N GLU A 143 16.20 7.12 -7.19
CA GLU A 143 15.66 8.36 -7.76
C GLU A 143 14.26 8.74 -7.27
N ILE A 144 13.53 7.83 -6.62
CA ILE A 144 12.18 8.12 -6.08
C ILE A 144 12.14 8.23 -4.56
N TYR A 145 13.28 8.08 -3.87
CA TYR A 145 13.33 8.25 -2.42
C TYR A 145 14.57 9.00 -1.96
N SER A 146 14.41 9.73 -0.86
CA SER A 146 15.51 10.28 -0.06
C SER A 146 15.57 9.58 1.29
N LEU A 147 16.77 9.40 1.84
CA LEU A 147 16.92 8.97 3.23
C LEU A 147 16.71 10.17 4.16
N VAL A 148 15.86 10.02 5.16
CA VAL A 148 15.57 11.06 6.16
C VAL A 148 15.52 10.45 7.54
N GLU A 149 15.99 11.18 8.54
CA GLU A 149 15.85 10.79 9.94
C GLU A 149 14.48 11.22 10.46
N VAL A 150 13.73 10.28 11.02
CA VAL A 150 12.43 10.51 11.65
C VAL A 150 12.52 10.07 13.10
N GLN A 151 11.89 10.83 14.02
CA GLN A 151 11.81 10.37 15.40
C GLN A 151 10.93 9.13 15.49
N SER A 152 11.45 8.07 16.07
CA SER A 152 10.66 6.88 16.37
C SER A 152 9.49 7.25 17.29
N CYS A 153 8.31 6.65 17.05
CA CYS A 153 7.14 6.81 17.91
C CYS A 153 7.41 6.39 19.38
N ASN A 154 8.45 5.60 19.60
CA ASN A 154 8.91 5.16 20.90
C ASN A 154 10.06 6.09 21.32
N SER A 155 9.86 6.89 22.37
CA SER A 155 10.83 7.87 22.88
C SER A 155 12.14 7.27 23.42
N TYR A 156 12.28 5.95 23.44
CA TYR A 156 13.48 5.22 23.85
C TYR A 156 14.37 4.79 22.67
N SER A 157 13.82 4.72 21.46
CA SER A 157 14.61 4.56 20.24
C SER A 157 14.94 5.94 19.71
N GLY A 158 16.22 6.19 19.44
CA GLY A 158 16.67 7.43 18.80
C GLY A 158 16.05 7.60 17.40
N PRO A 159 16.42 8.68 16.68
CA PRO A 159 16.00 8.88 15.29
C PRO A 159 16.29 7.63 14.44
N GLN A 160 15.34 7.26 13.59
CA GLN A 160 15.47 6.17 12.63
C GLN A 160 15.55 6.72 11.23
N GLU A 161 16.42 6.14 10.41
CA GLU A 161 16.51 6.49 9.00
C GLU A 161 15.42 5.75 8.22
N VAL A 162 14.61 6.51 7.49
CA VAL A 162 13.53 5.98 6.65
C VAL A 162 13.72 6.43 5.21
N LYS A 163 13.22 5.61 4.27
CA LYS A 163 13.13 6.01 2.86
C LYS A 163 11.86 6.82 2.66
N ARG A 164 12.00 8.11 2.39
CA ARG A 164 10.88 9.01 2.10
C ARG A 164 10.72 9.17 0.59
N VAL A 165 9.55 8.79 0.06
CA VAL A 165 9.15 9.04 -1.33
C VAL A 165 8.30 10.29 -1.37
N ARG A 166 8.74 11.34 -2.06
CA ARG A 166 7.90 12.52 -2.27
C ARG A 166 6.96 12.28 -3.45
N LEU A 167 5.78 12.89 -3.40
CA LEU A 167 4.80 12.81 -4.47
C LEU A 167 5.38 13.29 -5.82
N GLU A 168 6.18 14.36 -5.80
CA GLU A 168 6.83 14.89 -7.02
C GLU A 168 7.75 13.86 -7.68
N ASP A 169 8.56 13.16 -6.89
CA ASP A 169 9.56 12.21 -7.38
C ASP A 169 8.90 11.00 -8.05
N ILE A 170 7.88 10.43 -7.40
CA ILE A 170 7.14 9.29 -7.96
C ILE A 170 6.31 9.71 -9.19
N VAL A 171 5.70 10.91 -9.19
CA VAL A 171 4.99 11.42 -10.37
C VAL A 171 5.95 11.58 -11.56
N ASN A 172 7.13 12.16 -11.33
CA ASN A 172 8.14 12.34 -12.37
C ASN A 172 8.66 11.01 -12.90
N TYR A 173 8.91 10.04 -12.01
CA TYR A 173 9.32 8.69 -12.36
C TYR A 173 8.38 8.02 -13.37
N PHE A 174 7.06 8.11 -13.13
CA PHE A 174 6.07 7.55 -14.04
C PHE A 174 5.89 8.38 -15.31
N LYS A 175 5.94 9.71 -15.22
CA LYS A 175 5.83 10.62 -16.37
C LYS A 175 6.94 10.40 -17.39
N GLU A 176 8.16 10.19 -16.92
CA GLU A 176 9.33 9.93 -17.75
C GLU A 176 9.41 8.48 -18.23
N LYS A 177 8.43 7.64 -17.87
CA LYS A 177 8.33 6.22 -18.24
C LYS A 177 9.57 5.41 -17.86
N ARG A 178 10.30 5.80 -16.81
CA ARG A 178 11.50 5.10 -16.33
C ARG A 178 11.20 3.68 -15.85
N TYR A 179 9.95 3.41 -15.49
CA TYR A 179 9.50 2.06 -15.17
C TYR A 179 9.58 1.07 -16.36
N LEU A 180 9.68 1.55 -17.60
CA LEU A 180 9.83 0.69 -18.78
C LEU A 180 11.26 0.15 -18.97
N SER A 181 12.26 0.73 -18.30
CA SER A 181 13.65 0.26 -18.33
C SER A 181 14.01 -0.71 -17.20
N LEU A 182 13.01 -1.12 -16.39
CA LEU A 182 13.17 -2.06 -15.29
C LEU A 182 13.33 -3.51 -15.76
#